data_AF-A0A6G4AU61-F1
#
_entry.id   AF-A0A6G4AU61-F1
#
_cell.length_a   1.000
_cell.length_b   1.000
_cell.length_c   1.000
_cell.angle_alpha   90.00
_cell.angle_beta   90.00
_cell.angle_gamma   90.00
#
_symmetry.space_group_name_H-M   'P 1'
#
loop_
_entity.id
_entity.type
_entity.pdbx_description
1 polymer ?
#
loop_
_entity_poly.entity_id
_entity_poly.type
_entity_poly.pdbx_seq_one_letter_code
_entity_poly.pdbx_strand_id
1 'polypeptide(L)'
;MASAKHEWSGWRTAAERALYGAGGFFRRPEGPAGHFRTSVHASPLFARAVAELLCRVDEALGHPAEVALVDLGAGRGELLTRVLALAPGLPHGLGGRLRPYAVERAARPAGLDGRIGWLDAPPEECTGLLFANEWLDNVPVDVAETDADGVPRRVEVDLASLDGTERLGDPVDGADAAWLARWWPLAGAEPGLRAEIGHPRDAAWARAVGSLRAGLAVAVDYAHERATRPPFGTLTAFREGREVRPVPDGSCDLTAHVAMDACAAAMDVSGAAMDTSAAATDTSAAGTAASADGMDGSADAMDGSAGAGGSGAGLLTQREALRALGLDARRPPLALASTDPTAYVRALSAAGEAAELTDPAGLGAFTWLLHPVNLPHDVLRP
;
A
#
# COMPACT_ATOMS: atom_id res chain seq x y z
N MET A 1 -23.17 -31.25 -29.69
CA MET A 1 -22.21 -30.37 -29.00
C MET A 1 -22.91 -29.86 -27.75
N ALA A 2 -22.53 -30.34 -26.57
CA ALA A 2 -23.06 -29.79 -25.33
C ALA A 2 -22.62 -28.32 -25.26
N SER A 3 -23.57 -27.40 -25.04
CA SER A 3 -23.24 -25.99 -24.80
C SER A 3 -22.25 -25.94 -23.64
N ALA A 4 -21.09 -25.31 -23.84
CA ALA A 4 -20.16 -25.07 -22.74
C ALA A 4 -20.95 -24.34 -21.64
N LYS A 5 -20.92 -24.88 -20.42
CA LYS A 5 -21.59 -24.27 -19.28
C LYS A 5 -20.64 -23.20 -18.75
N HIS A 6 -20.99 -21.94 -18.98
CA HIS A 6 -20.23 -20.80 -18.46
C HIS A 6 -20.68 -20.46 -17.04
N GLU A 7 -19.74 -19.96 -16.22
CA GLU A 7 -20.00 -19.46 -14.87
C GLU A 7 -19.33 -18.10 -14.71
N TRP A 8 -20.10 -17.02 -14.87
CA TRP A 8 -19.56 -15.67 -14.87
C TRP A 8 -19.53 -15.06 -13.48
N SER A 9 -18.44 -14.37 -13.14
CA SER A 9 -18.28 -13.66 -11.88
C SER A 9 -17.40 -12.43 -12.04
N GLY A 10 -17.54 -11.44 -11.17
CA GLY A 10 -16.65 -10.29 -11.12
C GLY A 10 -15.21 -10.70 -10.75
N TRP A 11 -14.23 -9.94 -11.25
CA TRP A 11 -12.81 -10.17 -10.97
C TRP A 11 -12.49 -10.23 -9.48
N ARG A 12 -13.20 -9.49 -8.62
CA ARG A 12 -12.99 -9.55 -7.17
C ARG A 12 -13.18 -10.96 -6.62
N THR A 13 -14.30 -11.59 -6.96
CA THR A 13 -14.63 -12.95 -6.50
C THR A 13 -13.69 -13.98 -7.14
N ALA A 14 -13.39 -13.81 -8.42
CA ALA A 14 -12.47 -14.69 -9.15
C ALA A 14 -11.06 -14.66 -8.54
N ALA A 15 -10.51 -13.46 -8.28
CA ALA A 15 -9.20 -13.28 -7.68
C ALA A 15 -9.15 -13.73 -6.22
N GLU A 16 -10.18 -13.47 -5.40
CA GLU A 16 -10.26 -14.00 -4.03
C GLU A 16 -10.15 -15.54 -4.01
N ARG A 17 -10.82 -16.23 -4.95
CA ARG A 17 -10.72 -17.68 -5.09
C ARG A 17 -9.35 -18.12 -5.61
N ALA A 18 -8.81 -17.45 -6.62
CA ALA A 18 -7.55 -17.81 -7.26
C ALA A 18 -6.33 -17.58 -6.36
N LEU A 19 -6.32 -16.47 -5.61
CA LEU A 19 -5.21 -16.08 -4.73
C LEU A 19 -5.31 -16.75 -3.37
N TYR A 20 -6.50 -16.75 -2.79
CA TYR A 20 -6.72 -17.12 -1.40
C TYR A 20 -7.70 -18.26 -1.21
N GLY A 21 -8.23 -18.90 -2.25
CA GLY A 21 -9.09 -20.09 -2.13
C GLY A 21 -8.33 -21.36 -1.76
N ALA A 22 -9.02 -22.50 -1.74
CA ALA A 22 -8.37 -23.79 -1.57
C ALA A 22 -7.44 -24.06 -2.77
N GLY A 23 -6.14 -24.20 -2.52
CA GLY A 23 -5.13 -24.31 -3.59
C GLY A 23 -4.79 -22.99 -4.29
N GLY A 24 -5.24 -21.85 -3.73
CA GLY A 24 -4.93 -20.53 -4.27
C GLY A 24 -3.45 -20.17 -4.17
N PHE A 25 -3.00 -19.24 -5.01
CA PHE A 25 -1.59 -18.90 -5.23
C PHE A 25 -0.80 -18.69 -3.93
N PHE A 26 -1.30 -17.84 -3.01
CA PHE A 26 -0.60 -17.53 -1.75
C PHE A 26 -0.66 -18.66 -0.70
N ARG A 27 -1.49 -19.68 -0.91
CA ARG A 27 -1.60 -20.84 0.00
C ARG A 27 -0.72 -22.02 -0.41
N ARG A 28 -0.04 -21.93 -1.55
CA ARG A 28 0.82 -23.01 -2.06
C ARG A 28 2.17 -23.05 -1.35
N PRO A 29 2.82 -24.23 -1.23
CA PRO A 29 4.09 -24.38 -0.54
C PRO A 29 5.25 -23.60 -1.15
N GLU A 30 5.22 -23.29 -2.45
CA GLU A 30 6.22 -22.48 -3.14
C GLU A 30 6.13 -21.01 -2.68
N GLY A 31 4.90 -20.49 -2.56
CA GLY A 31 4.61 -19.12 -2.15
C GLY A 31 5.16 -18.05 -3.13
N PRO A 32 4.86 -16.77 -2.90
CA PRO A 32 5.24 -15.68 -3.80
C PRO A 32 6.77 -15.49 -3.94
N ALA A 33 7.55 -15.82 -2.90
CA ALA A 33 9.01 -15.75 -2.93
C ALA A 33 9.68 -16.71 -3.95
N GLY A 34 8.96 -17.74 -4.43
CA GLY A 34 9.41 -18.58 -5.54
C GLY A 34 9.24 -17.93 -6.92
N HIS A 35 8.51 -16.82 -6.99
CA HIS A 35 8.11 -16.16 -8.23
C HIS A 35 8.56 -14.70 -8.33
N PHE A 36 8.78 -13.99 -7.21
CA PHE A 36 9.16 -12.56 -7.19
C PHE A 36 10.31 -12.23 -6.26
N ARG A 37 11.00 -11.14 -6.60
CA ARG A 37 11.96 -10.43 -5.75
C ARG A 37 11.33 -9.11 -5.33
N THR A 38 10.61 -9.10 -4.21
CA THR A 38 10.03 -7.88 -3.60
C THR A 38 11.12 -7.02 -2.93
N SER A 39 10.79 -5.80 -2.49
CA SER A 39 11.73 -4.93 -1.76
C SER A 39 12.34 -5.63 -0.52
N VAL A 40 11.55 -6.44 0.19
CA VAL A 40 11.99 -7.24 1.36
C VAL A 40 13.02 -8.32 0.98
N HIS A 41 12.93 -8.86 -0.24
CA HIS A 41 13.85 -9.87 -0.77
C HIS A 41 15.05 -9.24 -1.50
N ALA A 42 14.90 -8.03 -2.03
CA ALA A 42 15.93 -7.34 -2.81
C ALA A 42 17.18 -7.06 -1.97
N SER A 43 17.00 -6.60 -0.72
CA SER A 43 18.14 -6.26 0.14
C SER A 43 17.83 -6.25 1.64
N PRO A 44 18.78 -6.65 2.51
CA PRO A 44 18.73 -6.39 3.94
C PRO A 44 18.62 -4.89 4.31
N LEU A 45 18.93 -3.98 3.39
CA LEU A 45 18.81 -2.53 3.57
C LEU A 45 17.36 -2.09 3.79
N PHE A 46 16.39 -2.75 3.16
CA PHE A 46 14.98 -2.41 3.35
C PHE A 46 14.55 -2.65 4.80
N ALA A 47 14.90 -3.80 5.38
CA ALA A 47 14.63 -4.08 6.79
C ALA A 47 15.37 -3.13 7.75
N ARG A 48 16.56 -2.63 7.37
CA ARG A 48 17.24 -1.57 8.14
C ARG A 48 16.47 -0.25 8.09
N ALA A 49 15.93 0.13 6.94
CA ALA A 49 15.09 1.33 6.81
C ALA A 49 13.80 1.20 7.64
N VAL A 50 13.14 0.04 7.62
CA VAL A 50 11.97 -0.22 8.47
C VAL A 50 12.35 -0.18 9.97
N ALA A 51 13.51 -0.71 10.35
CA ALA A 51 13.99 -0.63 11.73
C ALA A 51 14.33 0.81 12.16
N GLU A 52 14.87 1.62 11.26
CA GLU A 52 15.08 3.06 11.47
C GLU A 52 13.74 3.79 11.65
N LEU A 53 12.75 3.51 10.80
CA LEU A 53 11.41 4.07 10.93
C LEU A 53 10.78 3.67 12.27
N LEU A 54 10.94 2.41 12.69
CA LEU A 54 10.48 1.92 13.99
C LEU A 54 11.14 2.67 15.15
N CYS A 55 12.44 3.00 15.06
CA CYS A 55 13.12 3.83 16.08
C CYS A 55 12.51 5.23 16.17
N ARG A 56 12.22 5.87 15.03
CA ARG A 56 11.60 7.21 15.01
C ARG A 56 10.18 7.20 15.53
N VAL A 57 9.39 6.16 15.20
CA VAL A 57 8.05 5.97 15.76
C VAL A 57 8.12 5.74 17.26
N ASP A 58 9.06 4.94 17.75
CA ASP A 58 9.27 4.71 19.18
C ASP A 58 9.62 6.01 19.94
N GLU A 59 10.54 6.81 19.40
CA GLU A 59 10.90 8.12 19.94
C GLU A 59 9.70 9.08 19.94
N ALA A 60 8.97 9.15 18.83
CA ALA A 60 7.79 10.00 18.70
C ALA A 60 6.68 9.62 19.69
N LEU A 61 6.58 8.35 20.05
CA LEU A 61 5.65 7.83 21.05
C LEU A 61 6.16 7.97 22.50
N GLY A 62 7.36 8.51 22.71
CA GLY A 62 7.94 8.68 24.04
C GLY A 62 8.44 7.38 24.67
N HIS A 63 8.91 6.44 23.86
CA HIS A 63 9.46 5.14 24.28
C HIS A 63 8.51 4.32 25.17
N PRO A 64 7.31 3.93 24.68
CA PRO A 64 6.33 3.19 25.46
C PRO A 64 6.88 1.83 25.93
N ALA A 65 6.32 1.26 27.01
CA ALA A 65 6.80 -0.01 27.57
C ALA A 65 6.79 -1.18 26.57
N GLU A 66 5.86 -1.16 25.61
CA GLU A 66 5.79 -2.09 24.49
C GLU A 66 5.56 -1.34 23.18
N VAL A 67 6.18 -1.83 22.10
CA VAL A 67 6.03 -1.28 20.74
C VAL A 67 5.68 -2.42 19.79
N ALA A 68 4.54 -2.33 19.13
CA ALA A 68 4.14 -3.26 18.10
C ALA A 68 4.89 -2.99 16.78
N LEU A 69 5.34 -4.06 16.12
CA LEU A 69 5.68 -4.04 14.70
C LEU A 69 4.76 -5.05 14.02
N VAL A 70 3.75 -4.53 13.31
CA VAL A 70 2.77 -5.33 12.59
C VAL A 70 3.14 -5.36 11.11
N ASP A 71 3.40 -6.55 10.57
CA ASP A 71 3.67 -6.80 9.15
C ASP A 71 2.39 -7.37 8.49
N LEU A 72 1.69 -6.56 7.70
CA LEU A 72 0.46 -6.95 6.98
C LEU A 72 0.80 -7.59 5.65
N GLY A 73 0.29 -8.81 5.42
CA GLY A 73 0.74 -9.61 4.28
C GLY A 73 2.17 -10.09 4.48
N ALA A 74 2.47 -10.58 5.70
CA ALA A 74 3.83 -10.87 6.14
C ALA A 74 4.55 -11.96 5.31
N GLY A 75 3.85 -12.66 4.41
CA GLY A 75 4.45 -13.69 3.57
C GLY A 75 4.91 -14.87 4.42
N ARG A 76 6.22 -15.03 4.59
CA ARG A 76 6.80 -16.03 5.52
C ARG A 76 7.51 -15.38 6.71
N GLY A 77 7.28 -14.09 6.94
CA GLY A 77 7.87 -13.32 8.03
C GLY A 77 9.30 -12.85 7.74
N GLU A 78 9.67 -12.69 6.47
CA GLU A 78 11.02 -12.29 6.04
C GLU A 78 11.40 -10.92 6.61
N LEU A 79 10.50 -9.93 6.56
CA LEU A 79 10.75 -8.59 7.10
C LEU A 79 10.95 -8.65 8.61
N LEU A 80 10.01 -9.26 9.34
CA LEU A 80 10.09 -9.41 10.80
C LEU A 80 11.35 -10.15 11.23
N THR A 81 11.74 -11.22 10.52
CA THR A 81 12.97 -11.97 10.80
C THR A 81 14.20 -11.08 10.69
N ARG A 82 14.27 -10.26 9.63
CA ARG A 82 15.40 -9.33 9.41
C ARG A 82 15.41 -8.20 10.44
N VAL A 83 14.27 -7.62 10.80
CA VAL A 83 14.19 -6.59 11.85
C VAL A 83 14.56 -7.16 13.22
N LEU A 84 14.10 -8.37 13.56
CA LEU A 84 14.46 -9.04 14.82
C LEU A 84 15.95 -9.36 14.94
N ALA A 85 16.65 -9.57 13.83
CA ALA A 85 18.10 -9.72 13.82
C ALA A 85 18.83 -8.40 14.20
N LEU A 86 18.21 -7.24 13.94
CA LEU A 86 18.73 -5.92 14.31
C LEU A 86 18.33 -5.52 15.74
N ALA A 87 17.27 -6.11 16.30
CA ALA A 87 16.69 -5.76 17.59
C ALA A 87 17.70 -5.58 18.74
N PRO A 88 18.74 -6.43 18.93
CA PRO A 88 19.70 -6.27 20.01
C PRO A 88 20.51 -4.96 19.95
N GLY A 89 20.65 -4.36 18.76
CA GLY A 89 21.39 -3.11 18.55
C GLY A 89 20.51 -1.86 18.49
N LEU A 90 19.18 -2.00 18.62
CA LEU A 90 18.27 -0.86 18.57
C LEU A 90 18.39 0.01 19.84
N PRO A 91 18.31 1.34 19.70
CA PRO A 91 18.50 2.27 20.81
C PRO A 91 17.35 2.16 21.85
N HIS A 92 17.54 2.80 23.01
CA HIS A 92 16.53 2.93 24.06
C HIS A 92 15.87 1.60 24.50
N GLY A 93 16.62 0.49 24.42
CA GLY A 93 16.13 -0.84 24.77
C GLY A 93 14.96 -1.33 23.90
N LEU A 94 14.73 -0.72 22.74
CA LEU A 94 13.60 -1.00 21.86
C LEU A 94 13.48 -2.49 21.51
N GLY A 95 14.61 -3.17 21.28
CA GLY A 95 14.61 -4.61 20.99
C GLY A 95 13.97 -5.50 22.06
N GLY A 96 13.99 -5.08 23.34
CA GLY A 96 13.32 -5.80 24.43
C GLY A 96 11.83 -5.46 24.56
N ARG A 97 11.43 -4.26 24.10
CA ARG A 97 10.05 -3.76 24.12
C ARG A 97 9.25 -4.15 22.89
N LEU A 98 9.94 -4.58 21.83
CA LEU A 98 9.33 -4.96 20.55
C LEU A 98 8.36 -6.15 20.69
N ARG A 99 7.19 -6.01 20.06
CA ARG A 99 6.16 -7.05 19.90
C ARG A 99 5.90 -7.24 18.40
N PRO A 100 6.56 -8.23 17.76
CA PRO A 100 6.40 -8.47 16.32
C PRO A 100 5.15 -9.30 16.03
N TYR A 101 4.32 -8.85 15.08
CA TYR A 101 3.12 -9.53 14.62
C TYR A 101 3.15 -9.69 13.10
N ALA A 102 3.05 -10.92 12.63
CA ALA A 102 2.77 -11.26 11.24
C ALA A 102 1.26 -11.42 11.07
N VAL A 103 0.66 -10.64 10.18
CA VAL A 103 -0.75 -10.80 9.78
C VAL A 103 -0.77 -11.45 8.41
N GLU A 104 -1.17 -12.72 8.36
CA GLU A 104 -1.03 -13.55 7.17
C GLU A 104 -2.08 -14.68 7.14
N ARG A 105 -2.70 -14.90 5.98
CA ARG A 105 -3.71 -15.94 5.75
C ARG A 105 -3.07 -17.32 5.50
N ALA A 106 -1.82 -17.34 5.04
CA ALA A 106 -1.05 -18.57 4.89
C ALA A 106 -0.65 -19.16 6.27
N ALA A 107 -0.33 -20.46 6.27
CA ALA A 107 0.10 -21.13 7.49
C ALA A 107 1.46 -20.61 7.96
N ARG A 108 1.63 -20.52 9.29
CA ARG A 108 2.90 -20.14 9.92
C ARG A 108 4.05 -21.04 9.43
N PRO A 109 5.15 -20.48 8.91
CA PRO A 109 6.33 -21.24 8.54
C PRO A 109 6.97 -21.98 9.72
N ALA A 110 7.48 -23.18 9.46
CA ALA A 110 8.26 -23.92 10.44
C ALA A 110 9.58 -23.20 10.76
N GLY A 111 9.97 -23.18 12.04
CA GLY A 111 11.23 -22.56 12.49
C GLY A 111 11.20 -21.03 12.61
N LEU A 112 10.07 -20.39 12.34
CA LEU A 112 9.90 -18.95 12.56
C LEU A 112 10.05 -18.60 14.06
N ASP A 113 10.79 -17.54 14.37
CA ASP A 113 11.07 -17.07 15.73
C ASP A 113 9.80 -17.04 16.59
N GLY A 114 9.83 -17.70 17.75
CA GLY A 114 8.68 -17.85 18.64
C GLY A 114 8.16 -16.52 19.21
N ARG A 115 8.93 -15.43 19.11
CA ARG A 115 8.49 -14.08 19.48
C ARG A 115 7.48 -13.49 18.51
N ILE A 116 7.46 -13.94 17.25
CA ILE A 116 6.53 -13.44 16.22
C ILE A 116 5.14 -14.01 16.50
N GLY A 117 4.16 -13.17 16.80
CA GLY A 117 2.75 -13.55 16.79
C GLY A 117 2.27 -13.77 15.35
N TRP A 118 1.58 -14.87 15.06
CA TRP A 118 1.01 -15.15 13.74
C TRP A 118 -0.50 -15.05 13.82
N LEU A 119 -1.09 -14.09 13.11
CA LEU A 119 -2.48 -13.68 13.26
C LEU A 119 -3.19 -13.63 11.91
N ASP A 120 -4.51 -13.86 11.93
CA ASP A 120 -5.37 -13.69 10.74
C ASP A 120 -5.80 -12.22 10.53
N ALA A 121 -5.68 -11.39 11.56
CA ALA A 121 -6.01 -9.97 11.55
C ALA A 121 -5.05 -9.17 12.44
N PRO A 122 -4.88 -7.86 12.20
CA PRO A 122 -4.05 -7.00 13.04
C PRO A 122 -4.53 -6.99 14.50
N PRO A 123 -3.62 -6.91 15.49
CA PRO A 123 -4.02 -6.78 16.89
C PRO A 123 -4.74 -5.44 17.12
N GLU A 124 -5.84 -5.48 17.87
CA GLU A 124 -6.62 -4.29 18.22
C GLU A 124 -5.84 -3.38 19.19
N GLU A 125 -6.06 -2.07 19.05
CA GLU A 125 -5.51 -1.00 19.89
C GLU A 125 -3.98 -1.01 20.07
N CYS A 126 -3.25 -1.54 19.09
CA CYS A 126 -1.80 -1.64 19.19
C CYS A 126 -1.11 -0.28 19.07
N THR A 127 0.08 -0.17 19.65
CA THR A 127 0.89 1.06 19.65
C THR A 127 2.24 0.80 19.01
N GLY A 128 2.55 1.46 17.90
CA GLY A 128 3.81 1.24 17.17
C GLY A 128 3.70 1.40 15.66
N LEU A 129 4.35 0.52 14.91
CA LEU A 129 4.43 0.58 13.45
C LEU A 129 3.60 -0.55 12.84
N LEU A 130 2.62 -0.19 12.01
CA LEU A 130 1.96 -1.10 11.08
C LEU A 130 2.56 -0.88 9.69
N PHE A 131 3.03 -1.94 9.07
CA PHE A 131 3.71 -1.90 7.78
C PHE A 131 3.08 -2.91 6.83
N ALA A 132 2.61 -2.46 5.67
CA ALA A 132 1.93 -3.26 4.66
C ALA A 132 2.68 -3.09 3.34
N ASN A 133 3.64 -3.98 3.05
CA ASN A 133 4.42 -3.95 1.82
C ASN A 133 3.80 -4.89 0.79
N GLU A 134 3.38 -4.35 -0.36
CA GLU A 134 2.79 -5.12 -1.46
C GLU A 134 1.54 -5.90 -1.01
N TRP A 135 0.71 -5.23 -0.22
CA TRP A 135 -0.49 -5.81 0.36
C TRP A 135 -1.76 -5.30 -0.31
N LEU A 136 -1.84 -3.99 -0.60
CA LEU A 136 -3.07 -3.40 -1.15
C LEU A 136 -3.28 -3.82 -2.60
N ASP A 137 -2.23 -3.98 -3.38
CA ASP A 137 -2.29 -4.44 -4.77
C ASP A 137 -2.87 -5.87 -4.89
N ASN A 138 -2.68 -6.68 -3.84
CA ASN A 138 -3.19 -8.04 -3.73
C ASN A 138 -4.58 -8.15 -3.08
N VAL A 139 -5.14 -7.06 -2.56
CA VAL A 139 -6.55 -7.03 -2.12
C VAL A 139 -7.46 -7.04 -3.35
N PRO A 140 -8.31 -8.08 -3.54
CA PRO A 140 -9.10 -8.24 -4.75
C PRO A 140 -10.12 -7.11 -4.97
N VAL A 141 -10.23 -6.68 -6.23
CA VAL A 141 -11.13 -5.63 -6.70
C VAL A 141 -11.85 -6.06 -7.97
N ASP A 142 -13.01 -5.48 -8.23
CA ASP A 142 -13.69 -5.64 -9.50
C ASP A 142 -13.13 -4.66 -10.52
N VAL A 143 -13.19 -5.03 -11.79
CA VAL A 143 -12.82 -4.15 -12.91
C VAL A 143 -14.10 -3.65 -13.57
N ALA A 144 -14.15 -2.36 -13.88
CA ALA A 144 -15.16 -1.76 -14.73
C ALA A 144 -14.57 -1.49 -16.12
N GLU A 145 -15.39 -1.61 -17.16
CA GLU A 145 -15.08 -1.20 -18.52
C GLU A 145 -16.25 -0.42 -19.11
N THR A 146 -15.95 0.63 -19.86
CA THR A 146 -16.96 1.49 -20.51
C THR A 146 -17.48 0.82 -21.78
N ASP A 147 -18.80 0.62 -21.89
CA ASP A 147 -19.41 0.04 -23.08
C ASP A 147 -19.58 1.05 -24.24
N ALA A 148 -20.20 0.61 -25.34
CA ALA A 148 -20.44 1.43 -26.53
C ALA A 148 -21.36 2.64 -26.31
N ASP A 149 -22.16 2.63 -25.24
CA ASP A 149 -23.09 3.72 -24.87
C ASP A 149 -22.48 4.65 -23.81
N GLY A 150 -21.20 4.47 -23.44
CA GLY A 150 -20.54 5.25 -22.40
C GLY A 150 -20.93 4.83 -20.98
N VAL A 151 -21.50 3.64 -20.80
CA VAL A 151 -21.93 3.13 -19.49
C VAL A 151 -20.84 2.23 -18.89
N PRO A 152 -20.35 2.52 -17.67
CA PRO A 152 -19.42 1.63 -16.98
C PRO A 152 -20.12 0.32 -16.62
N ARG A 153 -19.61 -0.80 -17.12
CA ARG A 153 -20.09 -2.15 -16.81
C ARG A 153 -19.06 -2.94 -16.05
N ARG A 154 -19.50 -3.80 -15.14
CA ARG A 154 -18.61 -4.73 -14.44
C ARG A 154 -18.03 -5.72 -15.46
N VAL A 155 -16.72 -5.90 -15.45
CA VAL A 155 -16.07 -6.96 -16.21
C VAL A 155 -16.20 -8.26 -15.43
N GLU A 156 -16.78 -9.26 -16.06
CA GLU A 156 -16.93 -10.60 -15.53
C GLU A 156 -15.98 -11.57 -16.23
N VAL A 157 -15.44 -12.53 -15.50
CA VAL A 157 -14.55 -13.58 -15.99
C VAL A 157 -15.21 -14.95 -15.82
N ASP A 158 -14.98 -15.85 -16.78
CA ASP A 158 -15.54 -17.20 -16.76
C ASP A 158 -14.77 -18.13 -15.80
N LEU A 159 -15.45 -18.54 -14.73
CA LEU A 159 -14.96 -19.48 -13.73
C LEU A 159 -15.12 -20.94 -14.12
N ALA A 160 -15.82 -21.24 -15.23
CA ALA A 160 -15.90 -22.59 -15.76
C ALA A 160 -14.70 -22.94 -16.66
N SER A 161 -14.29 -22.01 -17.54
CA SER A 161 -13.09 -22.20 -18.38
C SER A 161 -11.79 -21.95 -17.63
N LEU A 162 -11.79 -21.00 -16.68
CA LEU A 162 -10.61 -20.50 -15.97
C LEU A 162 -9.48 -19.98 -16.89
N ASP A 163 -9.77 -19.75 -18.16
CA ASP A 163 -8.80 -19.27 -19.14
C ASP A 163 -8.72 -17.74 -19.18
N GLY A 164 -9.40 -17.04 -18.27
CA GLY A 164 -9.44 -15.58 -18.21
C GLY A 164 -10.35 -14.94 -19.25
N THR A 165 -11.22 -15.71 -19.95
CA THR A 165 -12.22 -15.14 -20.86
C THR A 165 -13.12 -14.17 -20.11
N GLU A 166 -13.20 -12.94 -20.62
CA GLU A 166 -13.97 -11.83 -20.04
C GLU A 166 -15.23 -11.52 -20.86
N ARG A 167 -16.22 -10.89 -20.21
CA ARG A 167 -17.34 -10.21 -20.84
C ARG A 167 -17.76 -8.98 -20.03
N LEU A 168 -18.55 -8.10 -20.65
CA LEU A 168 -19.26 -7.04 -19.92
C LEU A 168 -20.52 -7.61 -19.28
N GLY A 169 -20.64 -7.44 -17.96
CA GLY A 169 -21.81 -7.78 -17.17
C GLY A 169 -22.78 -6.60 -17.03
N ASP A 170 -23.40 -6.50 -15.86
CA ASP A 170 -24.35 -5.42 -15.55
C ASP A 170 -23.65 -4.05 -15.36
N PRO A 171 -24.37 -2.94 -15.55
CA PRO A 171 -23.87 -1.61 -15.18
C PRO A 171 -23.39 -1.56 -13.73
N VAL A 172 -22.30 -0.85 -13.47
CA VAL A 172 -21.80 -0.67 -12.09
C VAL A 172 -22.78 0.23 -11.33
N ASP A 173 -23.15 -0.19 -10.12
CA ASP A 173 -24.13 0.51 -9.26
C ASP A 173 -23.61 0.71 -7.82
N GLY A 174 -24.45 1.31 -6.98
CA GLY A 174 -24.22 1.42 -5.53
C GLY A 174 -22.92 2.13 -5.14
N ALA A 175 -22.23 1.58 -4.14
CA ALA A 175 -20.99 2.13 -3.60
C ALA A 175 -19.84 2.10 -4.63
N ASP A 176 -19.83 1.10 -5.50
CA ASP A 176 -18.81 0.96 -6.55
C ASP A 176 -18.96 2.07 -7.60
N ALA A 177 -20.20 2.39 -8.01
CA ALA A 177 -20.46 3.50 -8.93
C ALA A 177 -20.12 4.86 -8.31
N ALA A 178 -20.45 5.06 -7.03
CA ALA A 178 -20.07 6.28 -6.30
C ALA A 178 -18.55 6.42 -6.18
N TRP A 179 -17.84 5.31 -5.93
CA TRP A 179 -16.39 5.28 -5.90
C TRP A 179 -15.78 5.63 -7.26
N LEU A 180 -16.28 5.04 -8.36
CA LEU A 180 -15.84 5.36 -9.72
C LEU A 180 -16.09 6.84 -10.04
N ALA A 181 -17.29 7.35 -9.79
CA ALA A 181 -17.62 8.75 -10.07
C ALA A 181 -16.67 9.73 -9.35
N ARG A 182 -16.32 9.41 -8.10
CA ARG A 182 -15.39 10.23 -7.32
C ARG A 182 -13.96 10.05 -7.77
N TRP A 183 -13.47 8.81 -7.85
CA TRP A 183 -12.07 8.50 -8.02
C TRP A 183 -11.73 8.28 -9.48
N TRP A 184 -12.35 7.33 -10.18
CA TRP A 184 -11.98 6.97 -11.55
C TRP A 184 -13.19 7.07 -12.52
N PRO A 185 -13.58 8.29 -12.93
CA PRO A 185 -14.83 8.49 -13.66
C PRO A 185 -14.75 7.89 -15.06
N LEU A 186 -15.65 6.94 -15.33
CA LEU A 186 -15.80 6.28 -16.65
C LEU A 186 -17.12 6.63 -17.36
N ALA A 187 -18.08 7.25 -16.66
CA ALA A 187 -19.39 7.56 -17.24
C ALA A 187 -19.27 8.59 -18.36
N GLY A 188 -19.77 8.24 -19.55
CA GLY A 188 -19.67 9.05 -20.76
C GLY A 188 -18.27 9.07 -21.40
N ALA A 189 -17.35 8.25 -20.92
CA ALA A 189 -16.01 8.14 -21.49
C ALA A 189 -16.01 7.23 -22.75
N GLU A 190 -14.88 7.20 -23.45
CA GLU A 190 -14.74 6.38 -24.67
C GLU A 190 -14.90 4.87 -24.36
N PRO A 191 -15.51 4.08 -25.26
CA PRO A 191 -15.63 2.64 -25.09
C PRO A 191 -14.28 1.94 -24.90
N GLY A 192 -14.24 0.94 -24.01
CA GLY A 192 -13.05 0.15 -23.71
C GLY A 192 -12.11 0.75 -22.65
N LEU A 193 -12.39 1.94 -22.13
CA LEU A 193 -11.66 2.45 -20.97
C LEU A 193 -12.00 1.66 -19.70
N ARG A 194 -10.98 1.30 -18.92
CA ARG A 194 -11.11 0.43 -17.74
C ARG A 194 -10.65 1.12 -16.45
N ALA A 195 -11.21 0.65 -15.34
CA ALA A 195 -10.83 1.07 -13.99
C ALA A 195 -10.95 -0.10 -13.01
N GLU A 196 -9.95 -0.25 -12.14
CA GLU A 196 -10.07 -1.07 -10.94
C GLU A 196 -10.87 -0.33 -9.85
N ILE A 197 -11.98 -0.92 -9.39
CA ILE A 197 -12.85 -0.32 -8.37
C ILE A 197 -12.21 -0.51 -6.99
N GLY A 198 -11.52 0.52 -6.50
CA GLY A 198 -10.67 0.47 -5.30
C GLY A 198 -11.40 0.50 -3.96
N HIS A 199 -12.73 0.65 -3.92
CA HIS A 199 -13.48 0.75 -2.66
C HIS A 199 -13.19 -0.38 -1.64
N PRO A 200 -13.02 -1.67 -2.03
CA PRO A 200 -12.60 -2.72 -1.10
C PRO A 200 -11.21 -2.50 -0.50
N ARG A 201 -10.27 -1.91 -1.25
CA ARG A 201 -8.91 -1.57 -0.80
C ARG A 201 -8.96 -0.43 0.21
N ASP A 202 -9.73 0.61 -0.08
CA ASP A 202 -9.97 1.73 0.84
C ASP A 202 -10.51 1.23 2.19
N ALA A 203 -11.51 0.34 2.16
CA ALA A 203 -12.08 -0.25 3.36
C ALA A 203 -11.10 -1.17 4.10
N ALA A 204 -10.26 -1.92 3.36
CA ALA A 204 -9.23 -2.77 3.94
C ALA A 204 -8.14 -1.95 4.64
N TRP A 205 -7.65 -0.91 3.97
CA TRP A 205 -6.69 0.03 4.54
C TRP A 205 -7.26 0.73 5.77
N ALA A 206 -8.50 1.22 5.71
CA ALA A 206 -9.13 1.90 6.83
C ALA A 206 -9.25 1.01 8.06
N ARG A 207 -9.59 -0.28 7.89
CA ARG A 207 -9.61 -1.25 9.01
C ARG A 207 -8.22 -1.50 9.57
N ALA A 208 -7.19 -1.59 8.73
CA ALA A 208 -5.81 -1.78 9.17
C ALA A 208 -5.32 -0.59 10.00
N VAL A 209 -5.51 0.64 9.49
CA VAL A 209 -5.17 1.87 10.22
C VAL A 209 -5.95 1.95 11.53
N GLY A 210 -7.23 1.60 11.51
CA GLY A 210 -8.11 1.59 12.69
C GLY A 210 -7.70 0.61 13.80
N SER A 211 -6.76 -0.32 13.56
CA SER A 211 -6.23 -1.19 14.61
C SER A 211 -5.16 -0.52 15.47
N LEU A 212 -4.62 0.64 15.04
CA LEU A 212 -3.65 1.41 15.80
C LEU A 212 -4.37 2.30 16.82
N ARG A 213 -3.94 2.25 18.07
CA ARG A 213 -4.27 3.26 19.08
C ARG A 213 -3.39 4.49 18.93
N ALA A 214 -2.10 4.29 18.66
CA ALA A 214 -1.13 5.35 18.40
C ALA A 214 0.07 4.81 17.61
N GLY A 215 0.63 5.58 16.70
CA GLY A 215 1.76 5.14 15.88
C GLY A 215 1.67 5.57 14.43
N LEU A 216 2.23 4.75 13.55
CA LEU A 216 2.25 4.99 12.12
C LEU A 216 1.80 3.74 11.37
N ALA A 217 0.86 3.89 10.45
CA ALA A 217 0.57 2.89 9.43
C ALA A 217 1.26 3.30 8.12
N VAL A 218 1.92 2.35 7.46
CA VAL A 218 2.56 2.54 6.16
C VAL A 218 2.09 1.47 5.19
N ALA A 219 1.60 1.87 4.02
CA ALA A 219 1.41 0.98 2.87
C ALA A 219 2.45 1.31 1.79
N VAL A 220 3.00 0.28 1.15
CA VAL A 220 3.99 0.41 0.07
C VAL A 220 3.57 -0.46 -1.09
N ASP A 221 3.09 0.13 -2.18
CA ASP A 221 2.54 -0.61 -3.32
C ASP A 221 2.86 0.06 -4.66
N TYR A 222 2.76 -0.70 -5.75
CA TYR A 222 2.63 -0.13 -7.09
C TYR A 222 1.30 0.62 -7.17
N ALA A 223 1.36 1.89 -7.57
CA ALA A 223 0.22 2.79 -7.47
C ALA A 223 0.20 3.82 -8.58
N HIS A 224 -0.94 4.49 -8.69
CA HIS A 224 -1.13 5.69 -9.49
C HIS A 224 -2.01 6.69 -8.73
N GLU A 225 -1.89 7.96 -9.11
CA GLU A 225 -2.76 9.03 -8.64
C GLU A 225 -3.75 9.42 -9.74
N ARG A 226 -4.72 10.28 -9.41
CA ARG A 226 -5.74 10.73 -10.36
C ARG A 226 -5.19 11.20 -11.70
N ALA A 227 -4.11 11.97 -11.69
CA ALA A 227 -3.53 12.54 -12.90
C ALA A 227 -2.81 11.51 -13.78
N THR A 228 -2.45 10.34 -13.24
CA THR A 228 -1.61 9.33 -13.91
C THR A 228 -2.32 7.99 -14.10
N ARG A 229 -3.65 7.94 -13.88
CA ARG A 229 -4.42 6.70 -14.03
C ARG A 229 -4.36 6.16 -15.47
N PRO A 230 -4.00 4.88 -15.66
CA PRO A 230 -3.88 4.30 -16.99
C PRO A 230 -5.26 4.05 -17.61
N PRO A 231 -5.47 4.42 -18.89
CA PRO A 231 -6.80 4.34 -19.52
C PRO A 231 -7.38 2.92 -19.61
N PHE A 232 -6.53 1.88 -19.56
CA PHE A 232 -6.93 0.47 -19.71
C PHE A 232 -6.80 -0.34 -18.42
N GLY A 233 -6.70 0.34 -17.27
CA GLY A 233 -6.44 -0.31 -15.99
C GLY A 233 -5.05 -0.90 -15.90
N THR A 234 -4.83 -1.72 -14.89
CA THR A 234 -3.55 -2.35 -14.54
C THR A 234 -3.66 -3.81 -14.10
N LEU A 235 -4.87 -4.39 -14.09
CA LEU A 235 -5.03 -5.82 -13.82
C LEU A 235 -4.09 -6.63 -14.71
N THR A 236 -3.15 -7.30 -14.06
CA THR A 236 -2.16 -8.14 -14.70
C THR A 236 -1.95 -9.39 -13.88
N ALA A 237 -1.10 -10.28 -14.37
CA ALA A 237 -0.69 -11.44 -13.62
C ALA A 237 0.75 -11.79 -13.85
N PHE A 238 1.33 -12.49 -12.89
CA PHE A 238 2.69 -12.93 -13.01
C PHE A 238 2.84 -14.40 -12.64
N ARG A 239 3.73 -15.09 -13.37
CA ARG A 239 4.09 -16.48 -13.12
C ARG A 239 5.58 -16.65 -13.38
N GLU A 240 6.30 -17.17 -12.38
CA GLU A 240 7.77 -17.35 -12.46
C GLU A 240 8.51 -16.06 -12.84
N GLY A 241 8.09 -14.93 -12.24
CA GLY A 241 8.71 -13.62 -12.46
C GLY A 241 8.45 -13.00 -13.83
N ARG A 242 7.53 -13.55 -14.61
CA ARG A 242 7.14 -13.03 -15.93
C ARG A 242 5.69 -12.61 -15.92
N GLU A 243 5.44 -11.45 -16.52
CA GLU A 243 4.09 -11.00 -16.80
C GLU A 243 3.40 -11.97 -17.77
N VAL A 244 2.17 -12.35 -17.44
CA VAL A 244 1.32 -13.27 -18.21
C VAL A 244 -0.10 -12.71 -18.24
N ARG A 245 -0.92 -13.24 -19.15
CA ARG A 245 -2.35 -12.92 -19.16
C ARG A 245 -3.00 -13.36 -17.84
N PRO A 246 -3.83 -12.51 -17.19
CA PRO A 246 -4.51 -12.88 -15.96
C PRO A 246 -5.51 -14.02 -16.18
N VAL A 247 -5.42 -15.04 -15.32
CA VAL A 247 -6.33 -16.19 -15.29
C VAL A 247 -6.70 -16.54 -13.84
N PRO A 248 -7.96 -16.87 -13.54
CA PRO A 248 -8.41 -17.11 -12.16
C PRO A 248 -8.24 -18.58 -11.70
N ASP A 249 -7.21 -19.28 -12.17
CA ASP A 249 -6.95 -20.70 -11.86
C ASP A 249 -5.99 -20.91 -10.66
N GLY A 250 -5.46 -19.81 -10.10
CA GLY A 250 -4.49 -19.80 -9.01
C GLY A 250 -3.07 -20.17 -9.40
N SER A 251 -2.77 -20.32 -10.70
CA SER A 251 -1.42 -20.60 -11.22
C SER A 251 -0.53 -19.36 -11.33
N CYS A 252 -1.12 -18.16 -11.27
CA CYS A 252 -0.44 -16.88 -11.34
C CYS A 252 -0.83 -15.98 -10.18
N ASP A 253 0.06 -15.06 -9.86
CA ASP A 253 -0.19 -13.96 -8.95
C ASP A 253 -1.00 -12.89 -9.68
N LEU A 254 -2.24 -12.67 -9.26
CA LEU A 254 -3.13 -11.65 -9.81
C LEU A 254 -2.96 -10.36 -9.00
N THR A 255 -2.61 -9.26 -9.67
CA THR A 255 -2.42 -7.96 -9.01
C THR A 255 -2.92 -6.83 -9.91
N ALA A 256 -3.13 -5.67 -9.31
CA ALA A 256 -3.39 -4.42 -10.02
C ALA A 256 -2.89 -3.24 -9.19
N HIS A 257 -2.38 -2.19 -9.85
CA HIS A 257 -1.90 -0.99 -9.17
C HIS A 257 -3.00 -0.36 -8.31
N VAL A 258 -2.59 0.34 -7.26
CA VAL A 258 -3.46 0.93 -6.25
C VAL A 258 -3.77 2.39 -6.61
N ALA A 259 -5.06 2.76 -6.57
CA ALA A 259 -5.48 4.16 -6.55
C ALA A 259 -5.16 4.78 -5.17
N MET A 260 -3.89 5.08 -4.93
CA MET A 260 -3.40 5.41 -3.59
C MET A 260 -3.99 6.72 -3.04
N ASP A 261 -4.38 7.63 -3.92
CA ASP A 261 -5.11 8.86 -3.57
C ASP A 261 -6.48 8.57 -2.92
N ALA A 262 -7.15 7.49 -3.35
CA ALA A 262 -8.42 7.06 -2.76
C ALA A 262 -8.20 6.44 -1.36
N CYS A 263 -7.18 5.58 -1.21
CA CYS A 263 -6.83 4.98 0.08
C CYS A 263 -6.40 6.05 1.11
N ALA A 264 -5.64 7.06 0.69
CA ALA A 264 -5.24 8.18 1.53
C ALA A 264 -6.47 8.93 2.10
N ALA A 265 -7.49 9.16 1.28
CA ALA A 265 -8.69 9.88 1.66
C ALA A 265 -9.75 9.03 2.40
N ALA A 266 -9.58 7.71 2.47
CA ALA A 266 -10.56 6.80 3.09
C ALA A 266 -10.78 7.07 4.59
N MET A 267 -9.76 7.61 5.26
CA MET A 267 -9.79 7.88 6.70
C MET A 267 -10.40 9.24 7.07
N ASP A 268 -10.33 10.23 6.16
CA ASP A 268 -10.92 11.57 6.38
C ASP A 268 -12.45 11.51 6.50
N VAL A 269 -13.08 10.47 5.93
CA VAL A 269 -14.54 10.28 5.96
C VAL A 269 -15.01 9.67 7.29
N SER A 270 -14.16 8.90 7.98
CA SER A 270 -14.52 8.27 9.26
C SER A 270 -14.43 9.24 10.45
N GLY A 271 -13.58 10.27 10.36
CA GLY A 271 -13.52 11.36 11.34
C GLY A 271 -14.73 12.31 11.25
N ALA A 272 -15.19 12.63 10.04
CA ALA A 272 -16.33 13.54 9.83
C ALA A 272 -17.69 12.96 10.29
N ALA A 273 -17.84 11.64 10.29
CA ALA A 273 -19.07 10.98 10.76
C ALA A 273 -19.22 10.99 12.30
N MET A 274 -18.12 11.13 13.05
CA MET A 274 -18.17 11.28 14.51
C MET A 274 -18.39 12.74 14.95
N ASP A 275 -17.96 13.71 14.15
CA ASP A 275 -18.00 15.14 14.52
C ASP A 275 -19.35 15.83 14.22
N THR A 276 -20.23 15.18 13.44
CA THR A 276 -21.55 15.74 13.08
C THR A 276 -22.66 15.45 14.09
N SER A 277 -22.37 14.74 15.18
CA SER A 277 -23.33 14.45 16.26
C SER A 277 -23.35 15.52 17.38
N ALA A 278 -22.35 16.40 17.45
CA ALA A 278 -22.15 17.29 18.60
C ALA A 278 -22.49 18.79 18.36
N ALA A 279 -22.94 19.20 17.18
CA ALA A 279 -23.22 20.61 16.90
C ALA A 279 -24.59 20.83 16.24
N ALA A 280 -25.66 20.63 17.01
CA ALA A 280 -26.98 21.15 16.68
C ALA A 280 -27.61 21.83 17.90
N THR A 281 -27.08 23.02 18.24
CA THR A 281 -27.88 24.02 18.96
C THR A 281 -27.44 25.42 18.54
N ASP A 282 -28.35 26.07 17.84
CA ASP A 282 -28.71 27.49 17.95
C ASP A 282 -27.64 28.55 17.63
N THR A 283 -27.81 29.24 16.49
CA THR A 283 -28.15 30.67 16.54
C THR A 283 -28.47 31.24 15.16
N SER A 284 -29.63 31.87 15.08
CA SER A 284 -30.01 32.87 14.09
C SER A 284 -29.30 34.19 14.36
N ALA A 285 -28.74 34.84 13.33
CA ALA A 285 -28.77 36.30 13.18
C ALA A 285 -28.30 36.72 11.78
N ALA A 286 -28.98 37.75 11.27
CA ALA A 286 -28.89 38.27 9.92
C ALA A 286 -27.75 39.29 9.71
N GLY A 287 -27.24 39.31 8.48
CA GLY A 287 -27.05 40.50 7.64
C GLY A 287 -25.95 41.50 8.00
N THR A 288 -24.97 41.66 7.10
CA THR A 288 -24.80 42.91 6.31
C THR A 288 -23.74 42.74 5.22
N ALA A 289 -23.96 43.45 4.10
CA ALA A 289 -23.13 43.49 2.91
C ALA A 289 -22.27 44.77 2.85
N ALA A 290 -21.07 44.66 2.26
CA ALA A 290 -20.31 45.71 1.55
C ALA A 290 -19.03 45.02 0.98
N SER A 291 -18.79 44.88 -0.33
CA SER A 291 -18.49 45.87 -1.40
C SER A 291 -17.12 46.56 -1.27
N ALA A 292 -16.15 46.12 -2.09
CA ALA A 292 -15.10 46.89 -2.80
C ALA A 292 -14.12 45.87 -3.45
N ASP A 293 -14.13 45.71 -4.77
CA ASP A 293 -13.36 46.44 -5.80
C ASP A 293 -11.85 46.10 -5.85
N GLY A 294 -11.49 45.37 -6.92
CA GLY A 294 -10.37 45.56 -7.85
C GLY A 294 -8.93 45.74 -7.35
N MET A 295 -8.03 44.82 -7.75
CA MET A 295 -6.94 45.14 -8.69
C MET A 295 -6.13 43.90 -9.07
N ASP A 296 -5.61 43.94 -10.30
CA ASP A 296 -4.67 43.00 -10.87
C ASP A 296 -3.31 43.01 -10.15
N GLY A 297 -2.56 41.92 -10.34
CA GLY A 297 -1.19 41.80 -9.90
C GLY A 297 -0.64 40.42 -10.21
N SER A 298 -0.08 40.26 -11.41
CA SER A 298 0.78 39.13 -11.77
C SER A 298 2.03 39.09 -10.88
N ALA A 299 2.29 37.95 -10.24
CA ALA A 299 3.61 37.59 -9.74
C ALA A 299 3.74 36.06 -9.70
N ASP A 300 4.77 35.55 -10.39
CA ASP A 300 5.34 34.23 -10.16
C ASP A 300 5.68 34.05 -8.68
N ALA A 301 5.18 32.98 -8.07
CA ALA A 301 5.70 32.45 -6.82
C ALA A 301 5.43 30.95 -6.77
N MET A 302 6.52 30.19 -6.64
CA MET A 302 6.47 28.86 -6.04
C MET A 302 5.78 28.97 -4.69
N ASP A 303 4.69 28.23 -4.50
CA ASP A 303 4.09 28.05 -3.19
C ASP A 303 4.06 26.55 -2.86
N GLY A 304 5.08 26.14 -2.11
CA GLY A 304 4.95 24.98 -1.23
C GLY A 304 4.11 25.43 -0.04
N SER A 305 2.81 25.12 -0.08
CA SER A 305 1.93 25.40 1.05
C SER A 305 2.22 24.42 2.18
N ALA A 306 3.16 24.80 3.04
CA ALA A 306 3.25 24.32 4.41
C ALA A 306 2.02 24.82 5.18
N GLY A 307 0.94 24.04 5.13
CA GLY A 307 -0.21 24.20 6.01
C GLY A 307 0.11 23.67 7.40
N ALA A 308 -0.10 24.51 8.40
CA ALA A 308 0.08 24.19 9.82
C ALA A 308 -0.79 23.00 10.28
N GLY A 309 -0.18 22.04 10.97
CA GLY A 309 -0.84 21.20 11.99
C GLY A 309 -1.94 20.23 11.54
N GLY A 310 -1.94 19.75 10.30
CA GLY A 310 -2.87 18.70 9.86
C GLY A 310 -2.30 17.29 10.05
N SER A 311 -2.99 16.44 10.82
CA SER A 311 -2.79 14.99 10.88
C SER A 311 -3.29 14.33 9.57
N GLY A 312 -2.69 14.70 8.43
CA GLY A 312 -3.06 14.22 7.11
C GLY A 312 -2.24 13.00 6.70
N ALA A 313 -2.84 12.12 5.91
CA ALA A 313 -2.10 11.07 5.21
C ALA A 313 -1.07 11.70 4.24
N GLY A 314 0.14 11.14 4.20
CA GLY A 314 1.22 11.59 3.32
C GLY A 314 1.53 10.57 2.21
N LEU A 315 1.83 11.05 1.01
CA LEU A 315 2.32 10.22 -0.10
C LEU A 315 3.77 10.59 -0.40
N LEU A 316 4.62 9.57 -0.54
CA LEU A 316 6.01 9.69 -0.98
C LEU A 316 6.32 8.58 -1.97
N THR A 317 7.34 8.77 -2.80
CA THR A 317 7.95 7.64 -3.51
C THR A 317 8.84 6.83 -2.57
N GLN A 318 9.02 5.54 -2.83
CA GLN A 318 9.92 4.69 -2.05
C GLN A 318 11.34 5.25 -2.01
N ARG A 319 11.84 5.78 -3.12
CA ARG A 319 13.15 6.45 -3.14
C ARG A 319 13.24 7.63 -2.17
N GLU A 320 12.17 8.41 -2.01
CA GLU A 320 12.13 9.55 -1.08
C GLU A 320 12.10 9.07 0.36
N ALA A 321 11.20 8.13 0.66
CA ALA A 321 11.08 7.53 1.99
C ALA A 321 12.39 6.86 2.44
N LEU A 322 12.99 6.02 1.58
CA LEU A 322 14.23 5.32 1.90
C LEU A 322 15.42 6.29 2.07
N ARG A 323 15.51 7.37 1.27
CA ARG A 323 16.53 8.42 1.47
C ARG A 323 16.33 9.15 2.78
N ALA A 324 15.09 9.46 3.16
CA ALA A 324 14.76 10.07 4.45
C ALA A 324 15.13 9.15 5.63
N LEU A 325 15.09 7.84 5.43
CA LEU A 325 15.53 6.80 6.36
C LEU A 325 17.04 6.49 6.26
N GLY A 326 17.82 7.35 5.59
CA GLY A 326 19.28 7.27 5.55
C GLY A 326 19.86 6.29 4.54
N LEU A 327 19.05 5.75 3.62
CA LEU A 327 19.55 4.88 2.57
C LEU A 327 20.34 5.69 1.53
N ASP A 328 21.62 5.33 1.34
CA ASP A 328 22.53 6.00 0.42
C ASP A 328 23.02 5.04 -0.67
N ALA A 329 22.70 5.37 -1.92
CA ALA A 329 23.13 4.62 -3.11
C ALA A 329 24.44 5.16 -3.72
N ARG A 330 25.09 6.16 -3.10
CA ARG A 330 26.35 6.70 -3.59
C ARG A 330 27.46 5.65 -3.52
N ARG A 331 28.27 5.62 -4.57
CA ARG A 331 29.45 4.78 -4.64
C ARG A 331 30.43 5.13 -3.49
N PRO A 332 31.01 4.14 -2.80
CA PRO A 332 32.02 4.41 -1.77
C PRO A 332 33.27 5.10 -2.33
N PRO A 333 34.01 5.87 -1.52
CA PRO A 333 35.23 6.55 -1.94
C PRO A 333 36.26 5.57 -2.52
N LEU A 334 36.84 5.90 -3.68
CA LEU A 334 37.79 5.02 -4.36
C LEU A 334 39.06 4.75 -3.54
N ALA A 335 39.46 5.67 -2.67
CA ALA A 335 40.60 5.47 -1.76
C ALA A 335 40.45 4.20 -0.92
N LEU A 336 39.22 3.84 -0.53
CA LEU A 336 38.93 2.64 0.25
C LEU A 336 39.32 1.37 -0.52
N ALA A 337 39.24 1.36 -1.86
CA ALA A 337 39.68 0.23 -2.67
C ALA A 337 41.17 -0.08 -2.53
N SER A 338 41.98 0.91 -2.13
CA SER A 338 43.42 0.76 -1.90
C SER A 338 43.77 0.52 -0.43
N THR A 339 43.04 1.14 0.51
CA THR A 339 43.34 1.07 1.95
C THR A 339 42.65 -0.09 2.65
N ASP A 340 41.42 -0.42 2.24
CA ASP A 340 40.65 -1.58 2.72
C ASP A 340 39.75 -2.11 1.58
N PRO A 341 40.32 -2.92 0.66
CA PRO A 341 39.58 -3.43 -0.50
C PRO A 341 38.31 -4.21 -0.11
N THR A 342 38.33 -4.91 1.03
CA THR A 342 37.18 -5.71 1.50
C THR A 342 36.05 -4.82 1.98
N ALA A 343 36.36 -3.75 2.71
CA ALA A 343 35.36 -2.74 3.07
C ALA A 343 34.80 -2.04 1.83
N TYR A 344 35.63 -1.74 0.84
CA TYR A 344 35.17 -1.14 -0.41
C TYR A 344 34.19 -2.03 -1.18
N VAL A 345 34.49 -3.33 -1.34
CA VAL A 345 33.58 -4.27 -2.03
C VAL A 345 32.26 -4.41 -1.27
N ARG A 346 32.29 -4.51 0.07
CA ARG A 346 31.07 -4.55 0.89
C ARG A 346 30.23 -3.29 0.74
N ALA A 347 30.86 -2.11 0.80
CA ALA A 347 30.18 -0.83 0.63
C ALA A 347 29.63 -0.65 -0.80
N LEU A 348 30.34 -1.16 -1.81
CA LEU A 348 29.89 -1.12 -3.20
C LEU A 348 28.69 -2.04 -3.43
N SER A 349 28.67 -3.24 -2.84
CA SER A 349 27.51 -4.14 -2.86
C SER A 349 26.29 -3.47 -2.23
N ALA A 350 26.47 -2.86 -1.05
CA ALA A 350 25.39 -2.13 -0.38
C ALA A 350 24.88 -0.94 -1.22
N ALA A 351 25.78 -0.20 -1.87
CA ALA A 351 25.39 0.89 -2.77
C ALA A 351 24.59 0.39 -3.99
N GLY A 352 24.95 -0.77 -4.55
CA GLY A 352 24.20 -1.40 -5.63
C GLY A 352 22.80 -1.86 -5.21
N GLU A 353 22.68 -2.48 -4.04
CA GLU A 353 21.40 -2.85 -3.44
C GLU A 353 20.52 -1.62 -3.13
N ALA A 354 21.11 -0.54 -2.62
CA ALA A 354 20.41 0.73 -2.41
C ALA A 354 19.97 1.36 -3.73
N ALA A 355 20.76 1.25 -4.79
CA ALA A 355 20.40 1.74 -6.13
C ALA A 355 19.19 0.97 -6.68
N GLU A 356 19.13 -0.35 -6.52
CA GLU A 356 17.96 -1.16 -6.91
C GLU A 356 16.69 -0.73 -6.16
N LEU A 357 16.77 -0.56 -4.83
CA LEU A 357 15.64 -0.13 -4.01
C LEU A 357 15.14 1.30 -4.30
N THR A 358 16.00 2.15 -4.89
CA THR A 358 15.71 3.56 -5.16
C THR A 358 15.62 3.90 -6.65
N ASP A 359 15.65 2.90 -7.53
CA ASP A 359 15.55 3.07 -8.98
C ASP A 359 14.17 3.63 -9.36
N PRO A 360 14.08 4.84 -9.95
CA PRO A 360 12.81 5.44 -10.35
C PRO A 360 12.06 4.66 -11.44
N ALA A 361 12.69 3.72 -12.14
CA ALA A 361 12.05 2.83 -13.11
C ALA A 361 11.71 1.45 -12.53
N GLY A 362 12.07 1.18 -11.28
CA GLY A 362 11.83 -0.08 -10.59
C GLY A 362 11.26 0.13 -9.19
N LEU A 363 11.86 -0.50 -8.17
CA LEU A 363 11.36 -0.48 -6.80
C LEU A 363 11.27 0.94 -6.21
N GLY A 364 12.10 1.88 -6.65
CA GLY A 364 12.05 3.26 -6.20
C GLY A 364 10.80 4.03 -6.63
N ALA A 365 10.01 3.50 -7.58
CA ALA A 365 8.76 4.08 -8.05
C ALA A 365 7.54 3.72 -7.20
N PHE A 366 7.66 2.77 -6.27
CA PHE A 366 6.57 2.39 -5.38
C PHE A 366 6.10 3.60 -4.59
N THR A 367 4.80 3.65 -4.30
CA THR A 367 4.24 4.73 -3.49
C THR A 367 4.13 4.28 -2.04
N TRP A 368 4.66 5.10 -1.14
CA TRP A 368 4.52 4.99 0.30
C TRP A 368 3.36 5.88 0.74
N LEU A 369 2.30 5.27 1.27
CA LEU A 369 1.21 5.94 1.95
C LEU A 369 1.47 5.88 3.46
N LEU A 370 1.63 7.05 4.07
CA LEU A 370 1.87 7.23 5.50
C LEU A 370 0.62 7.74 6.18
N HIS A 371 0.18 7.05 7.23
CA HIS A 371 -0.97 7.45 8.01
C HIS A 371 -0.61 7.51 9.51
N PRO A 372 -0.26 8.70 10.05
CA PRO A 372 -0.02 8.85 11.47
C PRO A 372 -1.33 8.71 12.26
N VAL A 373 -1.30 7.98 13.37
CA VAL A 373 -2.44 7.83 14.29
C VAL A 373 -1.99 8.29 15.66
N ASN A 374 -2.58 9.37 16.19
CA ASN A 374 -2.19 9.95 17.49
C ASN A 374 -0.67 10.13 17.67
N LEU A 375 0.03 10.45 16.58
CA LEU A 375 1.48 10.62 16.53
C LEU A 375 1.81 12.12 16.53
N PRO A 376 2.65 12.61 17.46
CA PRO A 376 2.79 14.05 17.70
C PRO A 376 3.60 14.82 16.64
N HIS A 377 4.37 14.14 15.78
CA HIS A 377 5.15 14.77 14.71
C HIS A 377 5.38 13.83 13.53
N ASP A 378 5.75 14.40 12.38
CA ASP A 378 6.12 13.67 11.17
C ASP A 378 7.48 12.97 11.37
N VAL A 379 7.49 11.64 11.31
CA VAL A 379 8.67 10.80 11.56
C VAL A 379 9.55 10.57 10.32
N LEU A 380 9.11 11.02 9.14
CA LEU A 380 9.92 10.99 7.92
C LEU A 380 10.58 12.34 7.60
N ARG A 381 10.22 13.41 8.31
CA ARG A 381 10.95 14.68 8.25
C ARG A 381 12.00 14.73 9.37
N PRO A 382 13.23 15.17 9.06
CA PRO A 382 14.33 15.23 10.03
C PRO A 382 14.14 16.29 11.11
#